data_AF-A0A364N576-F1
#
_entry.id   AF-A0A364N576-F1
#
_cell.length_a   1.000
_cell.length_b   1.000
_cell.length_c   1.000
_cell.angle_alpha   90.00
_cell.angle_beta   90.00
_cell.angle_gamma   90.00
#
_symmetry.space_group_name_H-M   'P 1'
#
loop_
_entity.id
_entity.type
_entity.pdbx_description
1 polymer ?
#
loop_
_entity_poly.entity_id
_entity_poly.type
_entity_poly.pdbx_seq_one_letter_code
_entity_poly.pdbx_strand_id
1 'polypeptide(L)'
;MFNKGPGGYPHPFNNHEQFDFGSFTGSLFEYPLVVGTRAYNGGSPGPNRCVVAFDDVTGNCDLVGAITHNGLPPGAPPNGFIRCA
;
A
#
# COMPACT_ATOMS: atom_id res chain seq x y z
N MET A 1 14.15 -11.28 1.35
CA MET A 1 12.74 -11.70 1.37
C MET A 1 12.10 -11.11 2.62
N PHE A 2 11.04 -10.30 2.49
CA PHE A 2 10.36 -9.76 3.67
C PHE A 2 9.76 -10.89 4.51
N ASN A 3 10.07 -10.92 5.81
CA ASN A 3 9.32 -11.76 6.72
C ASN A 3 7.90 -11.20 6.82
N LYS A 4 6.91 -11.94 6.33
CA LYS A 4 5.52 -11.47 6.30
C LYS A 4 4.98 -11.37 7.72
N GLY A 5 4.47 -10.19 8.06
CA GLY A 5 3.84 -9.91 9.33
C GLY A 5 2.36 -10.33 9.36
N PRO A 6 1.61 -9.84 10.35
CA PRO A 6 0.18 -10.12 10.49
C PRO A 6 -0.61 -9.87 9.20
N GLY A 7 -1.52 -10.78 8.87
CA GLY A 7 -2.33 -10.68 7.64
C GLY A 7 -1.54 -10.85 6.33
N GLY A 8 -0.26 -11.24 6.39
CA GLY A 8 0.58 -11.46 5.21
C GLY A 8 1.30 -10.21 4.69
N TYR A 9 1.12 -9.07 5.37
CA TYR A 9 1.67 -7.78 4.97
C TYR A 9 3.18 -7.65 5.27
N PRO A 10 3.92 -6.80 4.53
CA PRO A 10 3.46 -6.02 3.36
C PRO A 10 3.12 -6.89 2.15
N HIS A 11 2.18 -6.43 1.32
CA HIS A 11 1.81 -7.11 0.07
C HIS A 11 2.45 -6.40 -1.13
N PRO A 12 2.84 -7.13 -2.20
CA PRO A 12 3.23 -6.50 -3.46
C PRO A 12 2.08 -5.64 -3.99
N PHE A 13 2.39 -4.43 -4.43
CA PHE A 13 1.42 -3.53 -5.04
C PHE A 13 1.74 -3.35 -6.52
N ASN A 14 0.97 -4.01 -7.38
CA ASN A 14 1.24 -4.04 -8.82
C ASN A 14 0.76 -2.77 -9.56
N ASN A 15 0.12 -1.82 -8.87
CA ASN A 15 -0.39 -0.57 -9.44
C ASN A 15 -1.28 -0.76 -10.68
N HIS A 16 -2.27 -1.66 -10.59
CA HIS A 16 -3.20 -1.92 -11.69
C HIS A 16 -4.07 -0.70 -12.05
N GLU A 17 -4.24 0.21 -11.10
CA GLU A 17 -4.93 1.49 -11.23
C GLU A 17 -4.11 2.55 -11.99
N GLN A 18 -2.83 2.28 -12.27
CA GLN A 18 -1.93 3.18 -13.00
C GLN A 18 -1.72 4.54 -12.34
N PHE A 19 -1.61 4.56 -11.01
CA PHE A 19 -1.30 5.77 -10.28
C PHE A 19 0.12 6.25 -10.55
N ASP A 20 0.28 7.57 -10.65
CA ASP A 20 1.59 8.22 -10.74
C ASP A 20 2.12 8.53 -9.32
N PHE A 21 3.16 7.81 -8.90
CA PHE A 21 3.84 8.04 -7.62
C PHE A 21 5.14 8.85 -7.78
N GLY A 22 5.37 9.46 -8.94
CA GLY A 22 6.62 10.14 -9.26
C GLY A 22 7.79 9.16 -9.43
N SER A 23 9.00 9.68 -9.27
CA SER A 23 10.23 8.89 -9.42
C SER A 23 10.58 8.17 -8.11
N PHE A 24 10.78 6.86 -8.19
CA PHE A 24 11.26 6.00 -7.11
C PHE A 24 12.11 4.86 -7.71
N THR A 25 12.88 4.17 -6.87
CA THR A 25 13.58 2.93 -7.24
C THR A 25 12.94 1.74 -6.54
N GLY A 26 13.14 0.55 -7.13
CA GLY A 26 12.68 -0.70 -6.51
C GLY A 26 11.23 -1.06 -6.78
N SER A 27 10.71 -1.98 -5.97
CA SER A 27 9.37 -2.59 -6.12
C SER A 27 8.36 -1.97 -5.17
N LEU A 28 7.12 -1.81 -5.62
CA LEU A 28 6.04 -1.26 -4.81
C LEU A 28 5.40 -2.31 -3.90
N PHE A 29 5.12 -1.91 -2.68
CA PHE A 29 4.40 -2.68 -1.68
C PHE A 29 3.33 -1.83 -1.01
N GLU A 30 2.25 -2.46 -0.56
CA GLU A 30 1.21 -1.85 0.26
C GLU A 30 1.23 -2.37 1.70
N TYR A 31 0.88 -1.51 2.65
CA TYR A 31 0.75 -1.86 4.07
C TYR A 31 -0.45 -1.15 4.72
N PRO A 32 -1.20 -1.77 5.65
CA PRO A 32 -2.38 -1.16 6.25
C PRO A 32 -2.06 0.13 7.01
N LEU A 33 -2.79 1.19 6.65
CA LEU A 33 -2.76 2.45 7.37
C LEU A 33 -3.90 2.46 8.38
N VAL A 34 -3.57 2.17 9.64
CA VAL A 34 -4.53 2.10 10.76
C VAL A 34 -4.53 3.39 11.57
N VAL A 35 -5.68 3.73 12.16
CA VAL A 35 -5.81 4.88 13.06
C VAL A 35 -5.12 4.57 14.39
N GLY A 36 -4.34 5.54 14.88
CA GLY A 36 -3.68 5.48 16.18
C GLY A 36 -2.16 5.64 16.08
N THR A 37 -1.46 5.24 17.13
CA THR A 37 0.01 5.37 17.25
C THR A 37 0.75 4.05 17.06
N ARG A 38 0.02 2.96 16.78
CA ARG A 38 0.58 1.62 16.65
C ARG A 38 0.50 1.16 15.20
N ALA A 39 1.52 0.45 14.75
CA ALA A 39 1.48 -0.27 13.49
C ALA A 39 0.39 -1.35 13.51
N TYR A 40 -0.13 -1.69 12.35
CA TYR A 40 -1.07 -2.78 12.17
C TYR A 40 -0.49 -4.09 12.72
N ASN A 41 -1.27 -4.77 13.56
CA ASN A 41 -0.84 -5.97 14.28
C ASN A 41 -1.74 -7.20 14.01
N GLY A 42 -2.61 -7.12 12.99
CA GLY A 42 -3.52 -8.20 12.60
C GLY A 42 -4.99 -7.82 12.69
N GLY A 43 -5.87 -8.74 12.26
CA GLY A 43 -7.31 -8.52 12.20
C GLY A 43 -7.78 -7.94 10.87
N SER A 44 -8.80 -7.08 10.90
CA SER A 44 -9.27 -6.40 9.69
C SER A 44 -8.36 -5.21 9.38
N PRO A 45 -7.73 -5.15 8.19
CA PRO A 45 -6.78 -4.09 7.85
C PRO A 45 -7.46 -2.74 7.52
N GLY A 46 -8.79 -2.70 7.47
CA GLY A 46 -9.53 -1.53 7.00
C GLY A 46 -9.29 -1.23 5.51
N PRO A 47 -9.76 -0.08 5.00
CA PRO A 47 -9.71 0.25 3.57
C PRO A 47 -8.43 0.98 3.12
N ASN A 48 -7.66 1.54 4.04
CA ASN A 48 -6.54 2.44 3.70
C ASN A 48 -5.20 1.72 3.71
N ARG A 49 -4.34 2.03 2.75
CA ARG A 49 -2.97 1.52 2.67
C ARG A 49 -1.99 2.67 2.44
N CYS A 50 -0.80 2.58 3.03
CA CYS A 50 0.35 3.31 2.50
C CYS A 50 1.01 2.48 1.39
N VAL A 51 1.60 3.16 0.42
CA VAL A 51 2.38 2.56 -0.66
C VAL A 51 3.84 2.92 -0.44
N VAL A 52 4.70 1.92 -0.39
CA VAL A 52 6.14 2.07 -0.22
C VAL A 52 6.88 1.49 -1.41
N ALA A 53 7.96 2.14 -1.83
CA ALA A 53 8.92 1.61 -2.78
C ALA A 53 10.08 1.00 -1.98
N PHE A 54 10.37 -0.28 -2.21
CA PHE A 54 11.50 -0.97 -1.59
C PHE A 54 12.58 -1.26 -2.62
N ASP A 55 13.76 -0.74 -2.36
CA ASP A 55 14.97 -0.97 -3.13
C ASP A 55 15.76 -2.12 -2.49
N ASP A 56 15.86 -3.26 -3.17
CA ASP A 56 16.52 -4.46 -2.66
C ASP A 56 18.05 -4.40 -2.73
N VAL A 57 18.60 -3.45 -3.50
CA VAL A 57 20.04 -3.20 -3.58
C VAL A 57 20.52 -2.43 -2.37
N THR A 58 19.78 -1.38 -1.99
CA THR A 58 20.14 -0.49 -0.87
C THR A 58 19.50 -0.92 0.46
N GLY A 59 18.39 -1.66 0.41
CA GLY A 59 17.59 -2.03 1.58
C GLY A 59 16.67 -0.91 2.09
N ASN A 60 16.52 0.17 1.33
CA ASN A 60 15.71 1.33 1.72
C ASN A 60 14.23 1.16 1.37
N CYS A 61 13.36 1.74 2.20
CA CYS A 61 11.92 1.86 1.96
C CYS A 61 11.55 3.35 1.89
N ASP A 62 11.02 3.78 0.75
CA ASP A 62 10.50 5.13 0.56
C ASP A 62 8.97 5.13 0.59
N LEU A 63 8.37 6.02 1.39
CA LEU A 63 6.92 6.23 1.35
C LEU A 63 6.58 7.08 0.11
N VAL A 64 5.87 6.48 -0.85
CA VAL A 64 5.57 7.15 -2.13
C VAL A 64 4.11 7.58 -2.25
N GLY A 65 3.22 7.07 -1.40
CA GLY A 65 1.84 7.54 -1.39
C GLY A 65 0.93 6.80 -0.41
N ALA A 66 -0.36 7.12 -0.52
CA ALA A 66 -1.43 6.45 0.19
C ALA A 66 -2.62 6.22 -0.76
N ILE A 67 -3.28 5.08 -0.57
CA ILE A 67 -4.40 4.62 -1.39
C ILE A 67 -5.52 4.10 -0.49
N THR A 68 -6.74 4.10 -1.00
CA THR A 68 -7.92 3.63 -0.27
C THR A 68 -8.94 2.95 -1.17
N HIS A 69 -9.64 1.96 -0.64
CA HIS A 69 -10.83 1.38 -1.27
C HIS A 69 -12.06 2.29 -1.16
N ASN A 70 -12.03 3.31 -0.30
CA ASN A 70 -13.16 4.19 -0.08
C ASN A 70 -13.32 5.20 -1.21
N GLY A 71 -14.57 5.45 -1.64
CA GLY A 71 -14.86 6.50 -2.63
C GLY A 71 -14.60 6.09 -4.08
N LEU A 72 -14.46 4.79 -4.35
CA LEU A 72 -14.47 4.28 -5.72
C LEU A 72 -15.74 4.74 -6.47
N PRO A 73 -15.62 5.20 -7.73
CA PRO A 73 -16.78 5.61 -8.51
C PRO A 73 -17.66 4.40 -8.87
N PRO A 74 -18.96 4.62 -9.14
CA PRO A 74 -19.84 3.57 -9.66
C PRO A 74 -19.23 2.89 -10.90
N GLY A 75 -19.23 1.56 -10.91
CA GLY A 75 -18.67 0.76 -12.01
C GLY A 75 -17.16 0.51 -11.92
N ALA A 76 -16.46 1.02 -10.90
CA ALA A 76 -15.09 0.64 -10.61
C ALA A 76 -14.98 -0.85 -10.23
N PRO A 77 -13.84 -1.50 -10.53
CA PRO A 77 -13.63 -2.90 -10.17
C PRO A 77 -13.73 -3.11 -8.64
N PRO A 78 -14.32 -4.22 -8.19
CA PRO A 78 -14.29 -4.62 -6.78
C PRO A 78 -12.85 -4.69 -6.27
N ASN A 79 -12.61 -4.21 -5.05
CA ASN A 79 -11.27 -4.12 -4.43
C ASN A 79 -10.28 -3.18 -5.16
N GLY A 80 -10.75 -2.33 -6.08
CA GLY A 80 -9.90 -1.29 -6.65
C GLY A 80 -9.47 -0.26 -5.60
N PHE A 81 -8.46 0.52 -5.93
CA PHE A 81 -8.04 1.65 -5.12
C PHE A 81 -8.34 3.00 -5.78
N ILE A 82 -8.35 4.06 -4.98
CA ILE A 82 -8.10 5.43 -5.40
C ILE A 82 -6.94 6.01 -4.58
N ARG A 83 -6.28 7.05 -5.08
CA ARG A 83 -5.28 7.79 -4.28
C ARG A 83 -5.96 8.62 -3.20
N CYS A 84 -5.34 8.66 -2.02
CA CYS A 84 -5.65 9.69 -1.03
C CYS A 84 -5.17 11.05 -1.54
N ALA A 85 -5.94 12.10 -1.24
CA ALA A 85 -5.61 13.50 -1.55
C ALA A 85 -4.56 14.08 -0.61
#